data_AF-A0A4R3UI85-F1
#
_entry.id   AF-A0A4R3UI85-F1
#
_cell.length_a   1.000
_cell.length_b   1.000
_cell.length_c   1.000
_cell.angle_alpha   90.00
_cell.angle_beta   90.00
_cell.angle_gamma   90.00
#
_symmetry.space_group_name_H-M   'P 1'
#
loop_
_entity.id
_entity.type
_entity.pdbx_description
1 polymer ?
#
loop_
_entity_poly.entity_id
_entity_poly.type
_entity_poly.pdbx_seq_one_letter_code
_entity_poly.pdbx_strand_id
1 'polypeptide(L)'
;MKAPSAAAAATTLALAAAVFLVLAAPSDARPRRSLAAVAEFRQLSPCPVTGKPAGACPGYVVDYVVPPCAEGENSPDNLRWLTLTQARDNGNWEREYCRFHRARLRAESALPLYASAR
;
A
#
# COMPACT_ATOMS: atom_id res chain seq x y z
N MET A 1 -32.01 3.84 41.25
CA MET A 1 -31.13 3.95 40.07
C MET A 1 -32.04 4.08 38.84
N LYS A 2 -32.02 5.22 38.14
CA LYS A 2 -32.98 5.52 37.05
C LYS A 2 -32.41 4.97 35.75
N ALA A 3 -33.13 4.04 35.11
CA ALA A 3 -32.70 3.46 33.85
C ALA A 3 -32.55 4.56 32.78
N PRO A 4 -31.51 4.50 31.93
CA PRO A 4 -31.36 5.45 30.84
C PRO A 4 -32.57 5.35 29.90
N SER A 5 -33.03 6.50 29.40
CA SER A 5 -34.08 6.56 28.38
C SER A 5 -33.65 5.81 27.11
N ALA A 6 -34.59 5.18 26.40
CA ALA A 6 -34.34 4.49 25.14
C ALA A 6 -33.62 5.39 24.11
N ALA A 7 -33.87 6.70 24.14
CA ALA A 7 -33.18 7.68 23.30
C ALA A 7 -31.68 7.79 23.63
N ALA A 8 -31.31 7.79 24.93
CA ALA A 8 -29.92 7.86 25.34
C ALA A 8 -29.15 6.57 24.97
N ALA A 9 -29.81 5.41 25.04
CA ALA A 9 -29.24 4.14 24.60
C ALA A 9 -29.06 4.07 23.07
N ALA A 10 -29.99 4.62 22.29
CA ALA A 10 -29.88 4.68 20.84
C ALA A 10 -28.73 5.60 20.38
N THR A 11 -28.55 6.75 21.02
CA THR A 11 -27.46 7.68 20.70
C THR A 11 -26.08 7.11 21.03
N THR A 12 -25.95 6.40 22.16
CA THR A 12 -24.68 5.73 22.51
C THR A 12 -24.36 4.57 21.57
N LEU A 13 -25.35 3.78 21.16
CA LEU A 13 -25.18 2.74 20.13
C LEU A 13 -24.76 3.33 18.78
N ALA A 14 -25.38 4.43 18.34
CA ALA A 14 -25.03 5.10 17.09
C ALA A 14 -23.60 5.67 17.12
N LEU A 15 -23.19 6.31 18.22
CA LEU A 15 -21.82 6.82 18.40
C LEU A 15 -20.80 5.67 18.44
N ALA A 16 -21.11 4.57 19.14
CA ALA A 16 -20.25 3.40 19.19
C ALA A 16 -20.07 2.77 17.79
N ALA A 17 -21.16 2.66 17.01
CA ALA A 17 -21.11 2.17 15.64
C ALA A 17 -20.28 3.09 14.71
N ALA A 18 -20.43 4.41 14.85
CA ALA A 18 -19.64 5.38 14.08
C ALA A 18 -18.14 5.29 14.41
N VAL A 19 -17.78 5.17 15.69
CA VAL A 19 -16.38 4.97 16.12
C VAL A 19 -15.82 3.65 15.58
N PHE A 20 -16.60 2.57 15.63
CA PHE A 20 -16.18 1.27 15.09
C PHE A 20 -15.92 1.32 13.58
N LEU A 21 -16.77 2.03 12.82
CA LEU A 21 -16.58 2.26 11.38
C LEU A 21 -15.32 3.07 11.07
N VAL A 22 -14.99 4.10 11.86
CA VAL A 22 -13.75 4.88 11.69
C VAL A 22 -12.51 4.03 11.95
N LEU A 23 -12.54 3.19 12.99
CA LEU A 23 -11.43 2.30 13.35
C LEU A 23 -11.22 1.16 12.34
N ALA A 24 -12.30 0.69 11.69
CA ALA A 24 -12.24 -0.37 10.68
C ALA A 24 -11.83 0.12 9.28
N ALA A 25 -11.61 1.43 9.09
CA ALA A 25 -11.21 1.97 7.80
C ALA A 25 -9.84 1.42 7.36
N PRO A 26 -9.68 0.97 6.10
CA PRO A 26 -8.41 0.44 5.61
C PRO A 26 -7.32 1.52 5.68
N SER A 27 -6.18 1.16 6.25
CA SER A 27 -5.01 2.04 6.29
C SER A 27 -4.26 1.99 4.97
N ASP A 28 -3.85 3.17 4.49
CA ASP A 28 -3.15 3.32 3.21
C ASP A 28 -1.63 3.09 3.33
N ALA A 29 -1.25 2.14 4.19
CA ALA A 29 0.13 1.79 4.42
C ALA A 29 0.71 1.09 3.19
N ARG A 30 1.98 1.38 2.88
CA ARG A 30 2.68 0.66 1.82
C ARG A 30 2.68 -0.84 2.16
N PRO A 31 2.18 -1.71 1.25
CA PRO A 31 2.26 -3.14 1.46
C PRO A 31 3.70 -3.55 1.75
N ARG A 32 3.88 -4.41 2.75
CA ARG A 32 5.19 -4.97 3.03
C ARG A 32 5.58 -5.86 1.85
N ARG A 33 6.80 -5.69 1.34
CA ARG A 33 7.31 -6.55 0.26
C ARG A 33 7.20 -8.01 0.68
N SER A 34 6.72 -8.86 -0.22
CA SER A 34 6.68 -10.30 0.02
C SER A 34 8.09 -10.82 0.19
N LEU A 35 8.38 -11.42 1.33
CA LEU A 35 9.69 -12.00 1.62
C LEU A 35 10.08 -13.07 0.59
N ALA A 36 9.09 -13.82 0.08
CA ALA A 36 9.26 -14.81 -0.98
C ALA A 36 9.76 -14.17 -2.28
N ALA A 37 9.04 -13.17 -2.84
CA ALA A 37 9.46 -12.51 -4.07
C ALA A 37 10.82 -11.81 -3.93
N VAL A 38 11.12 -11.22 -2.76
CA VAL A 38 12.44 -10.62 -2.52
C VAL A 38 13.53 -11.69 -2.50
N ALA A 39 13.30 -12.83 -1.86
CA ALA A 39 14.26 -13.93 -1.86
C ALA A 39 14.49 -14.46 -3.27
N GLU A 40 13.43 -14.71 -4.03
CA GLU A 40 13.48 -15.19 -5.42
C GLU A 40 14.17 -14.19 -6.35
N PHE A 41 13.80 -12.91 -6.30
CA PHE A 41 14.46 -11.84 -7.04
C PHE A 41 15.96 -11.83 -6.79
N ARG A 42 16.39 -11.99 -5.53
CA ARG A 42 17.82 -11.96 -5.20
C ARG A 42 18.57 -13.21 -5.65
N GLN A 43 17.89 -14.35 -5.86
CA GLN A 43 18.49 -15.52 -6.51
C GLN A 43 18.72 -15.27 -8.00
N LEU A 44 17.74 -14.66 -8.67
CA LEU A 44 17.80 -14.35 -10.10
C LEU A 44 18.73 -13.15 -10.42
N SER A 45 18.76 -12.17 -9.51
CA SER A 45 19.52 -10.92 -9.59
C SER A 45 20.30 -10.70 -8.29
N PRO A 46 21.49 -11.33 -8.15
CA PRO A 46 22.32 -11.19 -6.95
C PRO A 46 22.71 -9.75 -6.64
N CYS A 47 23.16 -9.50 -5.40
CA CYS A 47 23.58 -8.17 -4.98
C CYS A 47 24.67 -7.59 -5.91
N PRO A 48 24.52 -6.36 -6.45
CA PRO A 48 25.48 -5.76 -7.37
C PRO A 48 26.87 -5.52 -6.75
N VAL A 49 26.98 -5.46 -5.43
CA VAL A 49 28.26 -5.23 -4.72
C VAL A 49 28.95 -6.54 -4.35
N THR A 50 28.21 -7.52 -3.85
CA THR A 50 28.79 -8.75 -3.28
C THR A 50 28.65 -9.96 -4.18
N GLY A 51 27.81 -9.89 -5.22
CA GLY A 51 27.44 -11.03 -6.07
C GLY A 51 26.64 -12.11 -5.35
N LYS A 52 26.25 -11.89 -4.08
CA LYS A 52 25.57 -12.91 -3.27
C LYS A 52 24.04 -12.78 -3.37
N PRO A 53 23.31 -13.90 -3.43
CA PRO A 53 21.86 -13.89 -3.42
C PRO A 53 21.27 -13.63 -2.02
N ALA A 54 22.07 -13.82 -0.97
CA ALA A 54 21.65 -13.64 0.42
C ALA A 54 22.56 -12.66 1.18
N GLY A 55 22.07 -12.18 2.32
CA GLY A 55 22.79 -11.25 3.21
C GLY A 55 22.50 -9.77 2.96
N ALA A 56 23.33 -8.87 3.47
CA ALA A 56 23.21 -7.45 3.18
C ALA A 56 23.79 -7.11 1.80
N CYS A 57 23.26 -6.06 1.18
CA CYS A 57 23.84 -5.46 -0.03
C CYS A 57 24.22 -4.00 0.29
N PRO A 58 25.49 -3.71 0.61
CA PRO A 58 25.90 -2.38 1.06
C PRO A 58 25.53 -1.29 0.05
N GLY A 59 24.81 -0.26 0.50
CA GLY A 59 24.40 0.88 -0.34
C GLY A 59 23.21 0.62 -1.25
N TYR A 60 22.61 -0.57 -1.23
CA TYR A 60 21.48 -0.93 -2.07
C TYR A 60 20.30 -1.49 -1.27
N VAL A 61 19.10 -1.28 -1.81
CA VAL A 61 17.85 -1.88 -1.34
C VAL A 61 17.08 -2.45 -2.53
N VAL A 62 16.27 -3.47 -2.26
CA VAL A 62 15.30 -3.99 -3.24
C VAL A 62 14.04 -3.14 -3.15
N ASP A 63 13.53 -2.68 -4.29
CA ASP A 63 12.28 -1.93 -4.38
C ASP A 63 11.45 -2.36 -5.60
N TYR A 64 10.17 -1.98 -5.61
CA TYR A 64 9.28 -2.27 -6.71
C TYR A 64 9.60 -1.43 -7.95
N VAL A 65 9.35 -2.00 -9.13
CA VAL A 65 9.39 -1.28 -10.39
C VAL A 65 8.14 -0.43 -10.56
N VAL A 66 6.98 -1.10 -10.49
CA VAL A 66 5.63 -0.53 -10.50
C VAL A 66 5.11 -0.48 -9.07
N PRO A 67 4.66 0.68 -8.57
CA PRO A 67 4.23 0.81 -7.19
C PRO A 67 2.89 0.09 -6.92
N PRO A 68 2.63 -0.39 -5.69
CA PRO A 68 1.40 -1.14 -5.36
C PRO A 68 0.11 -0.37 -5.61
N CYS A 69 0.14 0.97 -5.56
CA CYS A 69 -1.04 1.80 -5.84
C CYS A 69 -1.49 1.77 -7.31
N ALA A 70 -0.63 1.30 -8.22
CA ALA A 70 -0.94 1.04 -9.62
C ALA A 70 -1.02 -0.46 -9.89
N GLU A 71 -1.45 -1.24 -8.90
CA GLU A 71 -1.64 -2.69 -9.02
C GLU A 71 -0.37 -3.45 -9.42
N GLY A 72 0.80 -2.92 -9.03
CA GLY A 72 2.07 -3.61 -9.22
C GLY A 72 2.10 -4.94 -8.47
N GLU A 73 2.38 -6.02 -9.20
CA GLU A 73 2.40 -7.39 -8.67
C GLU A 73 3.50 -7.60 -7.61
N ASN A 74 3.24 -8.48 -6.65
CA ASN A 74 4.22 -8.93 -5.67
C ASN A 74 5.08 -10.08 -6.24
N SER A 75 5.69 -9.85 -7.40
CA SER A 75 6.51 -10.81 -8.16
C SER A 75 7.98 -10.38 -8.19
N PRO A 76 8.94 -11.33 -8.26
CA PRO A 76 10.35 -11.01 -8.52
C PRO A 76 10.56 -10.15 -9.76
N ASP A 77 9.71 -10.29 -10.78
CA ASP A 77 9.79 -9.54 -12.04
C ASP A 77 9.48 -8.04 -11.86
N ASN A 78 8.75 -7.70 -10.78
CA ASN A 78 8.43 -6.32 -10.43
C ASN A 78 9.39 -5.77 -9.36
N LEU A 79 10.55 -6.40 -9.14
CA LEU A 79 11.56 -5.92 -8.18
C LEU A 79 12.83 -5.47 -8.91
N ARG A 80 13.53 -4.51 -8.30
CA ARG A 80 14.83 -4.03 -8.77
C ARG A 80 15.73 -3.61 -7.61
N TRP A 81 17.04 -3.65 -7.84
CA TRP A 81 18.01 -3.01 -6.98
C TRP A 81 17.99 -1.49 -7.18
N LEU A 82 18.00 -0.74 -6.09
CA LEU A 82 18.19 0.70 -6.07
C LEU A 82 19.29 1.06 -5.09
N THR A 83 20.10 2.06 -5.44
CA THR A 83 20.96 2.73 -4.44
C THR A 83 20.09 3.41 -3.38
N LEU A 84 20.65 3.68 -2.20
CA LEU A 84 19.92 4.40 -1.14
C LEU A 84 19.37 5.76 -1.61
N THR A 85 20.15 6.49 -2.42
CA THR A 85 19.73 7.77 -3.02
C THR A 85 18.55 7.58 -3.97
N GLN A 86 18.65 6.60 -4.90
CA GLN A 86 17.57 6.29 -5.82
C GLN A 86 16.31 5.81 -5.08
N ALA A 87 16.45 5.04 -4.00
CA ALA A 87 15.32 4.58 -3.20
C ALA A 87 14.58 5.73 -2.53
N ARG A 88 15.31 6.75 -2.04
CA ARG A 88 14.71 7.98 -1.50
C ARG A 88 13.94 8.74 -2.58
N ASP A 89 14.56 8.95 -3.73
CA ASP A 89 13.96 9.74 -4.82
C ASP A 89 12.75 8.99 -5.43
N ASN A 90 12.86 7.67 -5.59
CA ASN A 90 11.75 6.79 -5.98
C ASN A 90 10.60 6.87 -4.96
N GLY A 91 10.91 6.84 -3.66
CA GLY A 91 9.91 6.98 -2.62
C GLY A 91 9.19 8.33 -2.64
N ASN A 92 9.87 9.42 -3.02
CA ASN A 92 9.24 10.73 -3.20
C ASN A 92 8.28 10.74 -4.39
N TRP A 93 8.75 10.26 -5.54
CA TRP A 93 7.95 10.14 -6.76
C TRP A 93 6.74 9.22 -6.56
N GLU A 94 6.92 8.07 -5.91
CA GLU A 94 5.84 7.11 -5.65
C GLU A 94 4.74 7.73 -4.79
N ARG A 95 5.09 8.50 -3.76
CA ARG A 95 4.08 9.18 -2.91
C ARG A 95 3.25 10.18 -3.71
N GLU A 96 3.87 10.92 -4.61
CA GLU A 96 3.18 11.88 -5.47
C GLU A 96 2.30 11.17 -6.50
N TYR A 97 2.87 10.19 -7.21
CA TYR A 97 2.17 9.39 -8.21
C TYR A 97 0.96 8.67 -7.59
N CYS A 98 1.14 7.98 -6.45
CA CYS A 98 0.04 7.27 -5.79
C CYS A 98 -1.06 8.22 -5.29
N ARG A 99 -0.70 9.43 -4.84
CA ARG A 99 -1.69 10.46 -4.45
C ARG A 99 -2.56 10.85 -5.64
N PHE A 100 -1.94 11.15 -6.79
CA PHE A 100 -2.65 11.51 -8.00
C PHE A 100 -3.48 10.35 -8.55
N HIS A 101 -2.89 9.16 -8.66
CA HIS A 101 -3.54 7.97 -9.21
C HIS A 101 -4.83 7.61 -8.45
N ARG A 102 -4.78 7.64 -7.10
CA ARG A 102 -5.95 7.38 -6.26
C ARG A 102 -7.02 8.47 -6.35
N ALA A 103 -6.61 9.74 -6.44
CA ALA A 103 -7.57 10.83 -6.63
C ALA A 103 -8.34 10.66 -7.95
N ARG A 104 -7.63 10.28 -9.02
CA ARG A 104 -8.22 9.96 -10.33
C ARG A 104 -9.22 8.79 -10.23
N LEU A 105 -8.80 7.66 -9.66
CA LEU A 105 -9.67 6.48 -9.51
C LEU A 105 -10.95 6.80 -8.73
N ARG A 106 -10.85 7.62 -7.67
CA ARG A 106 -12.01 8.09 -6.90
C ARG A 106 -12.94 8.94 -7.77
N ALA A 107 -12.40 9.89 -8.53
CA ALA A 107 -13.19 10.73 -9.43
C ALA A 107 -13.90 9.90 -10.51
N GLU A 108 -13.20 8.93 -11.12
CA GLU A 108 -13.76 8.01 -12.12
C GLU A 108 -14.89 7.15 -11.53
N SER A 109 -14.71 6.61 -10.31
CA SER A 109 -15.74 5.84 -9.62
C SER A 109 -16.98 6.65 -9.20
N ALA A 110 -16.85 7.98 -9.10
CA ALA A 110 -17.94 8.89 -8.72
C ALA A 110 -18.76 9.38 -9.94
N LEU A 111 -18.32 9.11 -11.16
CA LEU A 111 -19.06 9.46 -12.37
C LEU A 111 -20.19 8.42 -12.63
N PRO A 112 -21.45 8.85 -12.81
CA PRO A 112 -22.62 7.96 -12.88
C PRO A 112 -22.74 7.14 -14.17
N LEU A 113 -21.68 7.02 -14.97
CA LEU A 113 -21.72 6.41 -16.32
C LEU A 113 -21.09 5.01 -16.44
N TYR A 114 -20.52 4.45 -15.36
CA TYR A 114 -19.93 3.09 -15.40
C TYR A 114 -20.81 1.98 -14.77
N ALA A 115 -22.09 2.24 -14.51
CA ALA A 115 -23.02 1.25 -13.96
C ALA A 115 -23.63 0.29 -15.01
N SER A 116 -23.27 0.40 -16.30
CA SER A 116 -23.96 -0.28 -17.41
C SER A 116 -23.07 -1.10 -18.36
N ALA A 117 -21.78 -1.29 -18.08
CA ALA A 117 -20.88 -2.04 -18.96
C ALA A 117 -20.18 -3.18 -18.23
N ARG A 118 -20.94 -4.22 -17.89
CA ARG A 118 -20.45 -5.60 -17.76
C ARG A 118 -21.55 -6.58 -18.11
#